data_AF-A0A847EK21-F1
#
_entry.id   AF-A0A847EK21-F1
#
_cell.length_a   1.000
_cell.length_b   1.000
_cell.length_c   1.000
_cell.angle_alpha   90.00
_cell.angle_beta   90.00
_cell.angle_gamma   90.00
#
_symmetry.space_group_name_H-M   'P 1'
#
loop_
_entity.id
_entity.type
_entity.pdbx_description
1 polymer ?
#
loop_
_entity_poly.entity_id
_entity_poly.type
_entity_poly.pdbx_seq_one_letter_code
_entity_poly.pdbx_strand_id
1 'polypeptide(L)'
;MAVKSKVYQARTEAGFTQADLAAAAGISRQAYTSIESGKSVPSTEVALRLAKALKTTVEDLFWLEDAPEQIVRAELAGADETVPEGTRMQIMDFGNRLVTRPLTRDAVVSHVFNPADAVVIASHGNRQVDLQLLNRNAGKIPTLVLAGSDPSASILVSILRDNGVRLIWIEEESMPALHALARGEIHIAGCNFKDRVTGVYNAPLVKEIVPFPCTIVRFAVWRQGMLIGAGNPKSITHVDDLTRSNVSFINRQPGAGSRGLLNRLLWESGIP
;
A
#
# COMPACT_ATOMS: atom_id res chain seq x y z
N MET A 1 13.32 11.52 28.87
CA MET A 1 12.65 10.31 28.33
C MET A 1 12.72 9.23 29.38
N ALA A 2 11.59 8.69 29.81
CA ALA A 2 11.56 7.59 30.77
C ALA A 2 11.78 6.26 30.03
N VAL A 3 12.60 5.36 30.59
CA VAL A 3 12.76 4.00 30.05
C VAL A 3 11.61 3.16 30.59
N LYS A 4 10.80 2.58 29.69
CA LYS A 4 9.79 1.58 30.02
C LYS A 4 10.40 0.19 29.89
N SER A 5 9.77 -0.77 30.56
CA SER A 5 10.24 -2.14 30.68
C SER A 5 9.06 -3.10 30.66
N LYS A 6 9.23 -4.25 29.98
CA LYS A 6 8.31 -5.41 30.08
C LYS A 6 8.96 -6.62 30.74
N VAL A 7 10.05 -6.41 31.48
CA VAL A 7 10.85 -7.48 32.12
C VAL A 7 10.00 -8.36 33.04
N TYR A 8 9.02 -7.79 33.76
CA TYR A 8 8.08 -8.56 34.58
C TYR A 8 7.31 -9.62 33.78
N GLN A 9 6.78 -9.22 32.61
CA GLN A 9 6.02 -10.10 31.72
C GLN A 9 6.92 -11.20 31.18
N ALA A 10 8.06 -10.82 30.59
CA ALA A 10 9.02 -11.76 30.01
C ALA A 10 9.57 -12.76 31.05
N ARG A 11 9.85 -12.31 32.29
CA ARG A 11 10.27 -13.19 33.39
C ARG A 11 9.20 -14.22 33.71
N THR A 12 7.94 -13.80 33.80
CA THR A 12 6.82 -14.66 34.19
C THR A 12 6.51 -15.69 33.10
N GLU A 13 6.56 -15.30 31.83
CA GLU A 13 6.41 -16.20 30.67
C GLU A 13 7.54 -17.23 30.59
N ALA A 14 8.76 -16.84 30.94
CA ALA A 14 9.91 -17.74 31.00
C ALA A 14 9.96 -18.62 32.28
N GLY A 15 8.98 -18.47 33.20
CA GLY A 15 8.87 -19.27 34.42
C GLY A 15 9.93 -18.95 35.49
N PHE A 16 10.60 -17.80 35.40
CA PHE A 16 11.63 -17.40 36.37
C PHE A 16 11.03 -16.71 37.60
N THR A 17 11.57 -16.96 38.79
CA THR A 17 11.37 -16.06 39.93
C THR A 17 12.28 -14.83 39.80
N GLN A 18 12.01 -13.77 40.58
CA GLN A 18 12.90 -12.59 40.60
C GLN A 18 14.33 -12.96 41.03
N ALA A 19 14.48 -13.93 41.93
CA ALA A 19 15.78 -14.39 42.40
C ALA A 19 16.54 -15.15 41.30
N ASP A 20 15.84 -16.00 40.54
CA ASP A 20 16.43 -16.80 39.47
C ASP A 20 16.94 -15.92 38.34
N LEU A 21 16.12 -14.95 37.91
CA LEU A 21 16.52 -14.04 36.83
C LEU A 21 17.62 -13.07 37.27
N ALA A 22 17.60 -12.62 38.53
CA ALA A 22 18.69 -11.82 39.08
C ALA A 22 20.02 -12.59 39.07
N ALA A 23 19.99 -13.85 39.49
CA ALA A 23 21.16 -14.73 39.45
C ALA A 23 21.65 -14.98 38.02
N ALA A 24 20.73 -15.26 37.08
CA ALA A 24 21.05 -15.48 35.67
C ALA A 24 21.65 -14.23 35.00
N ALA A 25 21.23 -13.03 35.40
CA ALA A 25 21.77 -11.76 34.92
C ALA A 25 23.01 -11.27 35.69
N GLY A 26 23.44 -11.98 36.73
CA GLY A 26 24.60 -11.62 37.54
C GLY A 26 24.43 -10.33 38.35
N ILE A 27 23.21 -10.06 38.84
CA ILE A 27 22.87 -8.89 39.66
C ILE A 27 22.20 -9.29 40.96
N SER A 28 22.15 -8.37 41.94
CA SER A 28 21.43 -8.63 43.19
C SER A 28 19.92 -8.66 42.97
N ARG A 29 19.19 -9.43 43.80
CA ARG A 29 17.72 -9.44 43.77
C ARG A 29 17.13 -8.04 43.95
N GLN A 30 17.74 -7.20 44.81
CA GLN A 30 17.30 -5.82 45.03
C GLN A 30 17.47 -4.96 43.77
N ALA A 31 18.60 -5.07 43.09
CA ALA A 31 18.84 -4.37 41.82
C ALA A 31 17.81 -4.80 40.76
N TYR A 32 17.56 -6.11 40.66
CA TYR A 32 16.53 -6.64 39.78
C TYR A 32 15.13 -6.08 40.10
N THR A 33 14.70 -6.10 41.37
CA THR A 33 13.40 -5.55 41.79
C THR A 33 13.26 -4.08 41.46
N SER A 34 14.34 -3.29 41.61
CA SER A 34 14.34 -1.87 41.25
C SER A 34 14.20 -1.65 39.74
N ILE A 35 14.82 -2.50 38.92
CA ILE A 35 14.67 -2.49 37.45
C ILE A 35 13.26 -2.92 37.03
N GLU A 36 12.75 -4.02 37.59
CA GLU A 36 11.42 -4.56 37.26
C GLU A 36 10.29 -3.59 37.63
N SER A 37 10.44 -2.86 38.75
CA SER A 37 9.48 -1.84 39.18
C SER A 37 9.65 -0.48 38.50
N GLY A 38 10.62 -0.32 37.60
CA GLY A 38 10.90 0.93 36.89
C GLY A 38 11.52 2.04 37.74
N LYS A 39 11.99 1.73 38.97
CA LYS A 39 12.66 2.70 39.85
C LYS A 39 14.08 3.03 39.41
N SER A 40 14.74 2.13 38.69
CA SER A 40 16.10 2.32 38.17
C SER A 40 16.23 1.83 36.73
N VAL A 41 16.97 2.57 35.93
CA VAL A 41 17.35 2.16 34.57
C VAL A 41 18.58 1.23 34.66
N PRO A 42 18.56 0.04 34.03
CA PRO A 42 19.73 -0.84 34.02
C PRO A 42 20.88 -0.23 33.19
N SER A 43 22.12 -0.59 33.52
CA SER A 43 23.24 -0.33 32.61
C SER A 43 23.10 -1.16 31.34
N THR A 44 23.78 -0.75 30.26
CA THR A 44 23.80 -1.48 28.98
C THR A 44 24.20 -2.94 29.16
N GLU A 45 25.19 -3.21 30.02
CA GLU A 45 25.65 -4.56 30.35
C GLU A 45 24.55 -5.40 31.02
N VAL A 46 23.85 -4.83 32.02
CA VAL A 46 22.77 -5.53 32.72
C VAL A 46 21.59 -5.80 31.79
N ALA A 47 21.24 -4.84 30.92
CA ALA A 47 20.18 -5.00 29.93
C ALA A 47 20.49 -6.16 28.94
N LEU A 48 21.73 -6.22 28.42
CA LEU A 48 22.18 -7.31 27.55
C LEU A 48 22.16 -8.67 28.25
N ARG A 49 22.56 -8.73 29.52
CA ARG A 49 22.51 -9.98 30.30
C ARG A 49 21.08 -10.47 30.55
N LEU A 50 20.17 -9.56 30.87
CA LEU A 50 18.74 -9.87 31.04
C LEU A 50 18.13 -10.38 29.73
N ALA A 51 18.39 -9.72 28.61
CA ALA A 51 17.94 -10.14 27.29
C ALA A 51 18.45 -11.55 26.93
N LYS A 52 19.73 -11.82 27.19
CA LYS A 52 20.34 -13.13 26.99
C LYS A 52 19.70 -14.22 27.85
N ALA A 53 19.47 -13.94 29.14
CA ALA A 53 18.85 -14.89 30.07
C ALA A 53 17.41 -15.24 29.65
N LEU A 54 16.68 -14.27 29.13
CA LEU A 54 15.29 -14.41 28.66
C LEU A 54 15.17 -14.84 27.19
N LYS A 55 16.30 -15.07 26.50
CA LYS A 55 16.36 -15.43 25.06
C LYS A 55 15.57 -14.46 24.16
N THR A 56 15.69 -13.17 24.44
CA THR A 56 15.04 -12.08 23.69
C THR A 56 16.05 -10.97 23.39
N THR A 57 15.60 -9.84 22.85
CA THR A 57 16.44 -8.67 22.55
C THR A 57 16.32 -7.60 23.63
N VAL A 58 17.26 -6.66 23.67
CA VAL A 58 17.20 -5.54 24.64
C VAL A 58 16.02 -4.63 24.31
N GLU A 59 15.78 -4.42 23.03
CA GLU A 59 14.74 -3.61 22.43
C GLU A 59 13.34 -4.16 22.72
N ASP A 60 13.22 -5.49 22.83
CA ASP A 60 12.00 -6.12 23.31
C ASP A 60 11.75 -5.83 24.78
N LEU A 61 12.79 -5.88 25.63
CA LEU A 61 12.65 -5.74 27.07
C LEU A 61 12.51 -4.30 27.54
N PHE A 62 13.21 -3.37 26.90
CA PHE A 62 13.33 -1.98 27.28
C PHE A 62 13.15 -1.09 26.06
N TRP A 63 12.33 -0.06 26.22
CA TRP A 63 12.16 0.97 25.21
C TRP A 63 12.09 2.33 25.89
N LEU A 64 12.51 3.37 25.16
CA LEU A 64 12.24 4.72 25.60
C LEU A 64 10.75 4.96 25.42
N GLU A 65 10.08 5.52 26.42
CA GLU A 65 8.78 6.12 26.20
C GLU A 65 8.96 7.20 25.15
N ASP A 66 8.46 6.90 23.95
CA ASP A 66 8.78 7.73 22.81
C ASP A 66 8.24 9.14 22.95
N ALA A 67 8.98 10.02 22.28
CA ALA A 67 8.65 11.38 21.95
C ALA A 67 7.13 11.59 21.75
N PRO A 68 6.62 12.81 22.04
CA PRO A 68 5.21 13.17 21.88
C PRO A 68 4.65 12.57 20.60
N GLU A 69 3.38 12.13 20.65
CA GLU A 69 2.61 11.61 19.51
C GLU A 69 3.16 12.23 18.22
N GLN A 70 3.78 11.40 17.37
CA GLN A 70 4.40 11.92 16.15
C GLN A 70 3.27 12.33 15.23
N ILE A 71 2.83 13.57 15.41
CA ILE A 71 1.86 14.24 14.58
C ILE A 71 2.63 14.76 13.38
N VAL A 72 2.24 14.29 12.20
CA VAL A 72 2.76 14.78 10.93
C VAL A 72 1.64 15.41 10.14
N ARG A 73 1.94 16.53 9.49
CA ARG A 73 1.02 17.16 8.54
C ARG A 73 1.28 16.61 7.14
N ALA A 74 0.23 16.25 6.43
CA ALA A 74 0.30 15.71 5.08
C ALA A 74 -0.82 16.27 4.18
N GLU A 75 -0.57 16.25 2.88
CA GLU A 75 -1.54 16.59 1.83
C GLU A 75 -2.38 15.36 1.48
N LEU A 76 -3.70 15.48 1.46
CA LEU A 76 -4.60 14.41 1.06
C LEU A 76 -4.56 14.21 -0.46
N ALA A 77 -4.31 12.99 -0.93
CA ALA A 77 -4.42 12.60 -2.34
C ALA A 77 -5.89 12.52 -2.81
N GLY A 78 -6.15 12.82 -4.08
CA GLY A 78 -7.49 12.77 -4.66
C GLY A 78 -8.22 14.11 -4.65
N ALA A 79 -9.55 14.06 -4.80
CA ALA A 79 -10.39 15.25 -4.95
C ALA A 79 -11.05 15.73 -3.65
N ASP A 80 -11.10 14.87 -2.63
CA ASP A 80 -11.73 15.21 -1.35
C ASP A 80 -10.95 16.33 -0.67
N GLU A 81 -11.64 17.27 -0.02
CA GLU A 81 -11.00 18.35 0.72
C GLU A 81 -10.71 17.98 2.18
N THR A 82 -11.53 17.11 2.77
CA THR A 82 -11.44 16.69 4.17
C THR A 82 -11.75 15.21 4.34
N VAL A 83 -11.26 14.61 5.42
CA VAL A 83 -11.49 13.20 5.79
C VAL A 83 -11.92 13.11 7.26
N PRO A 84 -12.82 12.20 7.65
CA PRO A 84 -13.20 12.04 9.05
C PRO A 84 -12.02 11.70 9.96
N GLU A 85 -12.06 12.19 11.20
CA GLU A 85 -11.13 11.79 12.26
C GLU A 85 -11.19 10.26 12.50
N GLY A 86 -10.06 9.68 12.87
CA GLY A 86 -9.91 8.23 13.05
C GLY A 86 -9.79 7.46 11.73
N THR A 87 -9.88 8.13 10.57
CA THR A 87 -9.68 7.45 9.29
C THR A 87 -8.26 6.94 9.18
N ARG A 88 -8.14 5.68 8.76
CA ARG A 88 -6.86 5.00 8.55
C ARG A 88 -6.21 5.47 7.26
N MET A 89 -4.93 5.84 7.34
CA MET A 89 -4.22 6.46 6.24
C MET A 89 -2.95 5.68 5.88
N GLN A 90 -2.55 5.78 4.61
CA GLN A 90 -1.21 5.44 4.14
C GLN A 90 -0.44 6.69 3.78
N ILE A 91 0.81 6.77 4.23
CA ILE A 91 1.68 7.92 4.02
C ILE A 91 2.66 7.61 2.90
N MET A 92 2.88 8.61 2.05
CA MET A 92 3.76 8.57 0.90
C MET A 92 4.67 9.80 0.98
N ASP A 93 5.98 9.57 1.01
CA ASP A 93 6.96 10.64 1.00
C ASP A 93 7.49 10.84 -0.43
N PHE A 94 7.30 12.03 -0.98
CA PHE A 94 7.81 12.46 -2.29
C PHE A 94 9.05 13.36 -2.15
N GLY A 95 9.66 13.40 -0.97
CA GLY A 95 10.86 14.16 -0.62
C GLY A 95 10.56 15.59 -0.19
N ASN A 96 9.82 16.36 -1.01
CA ASN A 96 9.46 17.74 -0.69
C ASN A 96 8.06 17.88 -0.03
N ARG A 97 7.26 16.81 -0.08
CA ARG A 97 5.91 16.79 0.49
C ARG A 97 5.54 15.38 0.96
N LEU A 98 4.80 15.34 2.06
CA LEU A 98 4.11 14.14 2.50
C LEU A 98 2.70 14.17 1.92
N VAL A 99 2.38 13.14 1.15
CA VAL A 99 1.03 12.90 0.63
C VAL A 99 0.44 11.72 1.38
N THR A 100 -0.86 11.75 1.62
CA THR A 100 -1.57 10.70 2.35
C THR A 100 -2.84 10.31 1.63
N ARG A 101 -3.24 9.04 1.77
CA ARG A 101 -4.48 8.53 1.20
C ARG A 101 -5.26 7.71 2.22
N PRO A 102 -6.62 7.75 2.18
CA PRO A 102 -7.43 6.88 3.00
C PRO A 102 -7.28 5.43 2.56
N LEU A 103 -7.31 4.53 3.54
CA LEU A 103 -7.59 3.12 3.33
C LEU A 103 -9.11 2.94 3.27
N THR A 104 -9.69 3.19 2.10
CA THR A 104 -11.13 3.03 1.85
C THR A 104 -11.55 1.57 1.92
N ARG A 105 -12.75 1.31 2.48
CA ARG A 105 -13.32 -0.03 2.65
C ARG A 105 -13.79 -0.68 1.34
N ASP A 106 -14.00 0.10 0.29
CA ASP A 106 -14.53 -0.35 -1.00
C ASP A 106 -13.45 -0.92 -1.94
N ALA A 107 -12.20 -0.97 -1.49
CA ALA A 107 -11.14 -1.62 -2.24
C ALA A 107 -11.34 -3.15 -2.26
N VAL A 108 -10.90 -3.81 -3.33
CA VAL A 108 -10.94 -5.27 -3.49
C VAL A 108 -10.35 -5.95 -2.23
N VAL A 109 -10.84 -7.15 -1.87
CA VAL A 109 -10.51 -7.87 -0.63
C VAL A 109 -9.00 -7.89 -0.29
N SER A 110 -8.14 -7.92 -1.31
CA SER A 110 -6.68 -7.84 -1.20
C SER A 110 -6.17 -6.58 -0.48
N HIS A 111 -6.91 -5.47 -0.53
CA HIS A 111 -6.52 -4.15 0.00
C HIS A 111 -7.12 -3.82 1.37
N VAL A 112 -8.17 -4.55 1.81
CA VAL A 112 -8.85 -4.32 3.09
C VAL A 112 -7.91 -4.52 4.28
N PHE A 113 -6.94 -5.42 4.15
CA PHE A 113 -5.97 -5.76 5.20
C PHE A 113 -4.65 -5.00 5.08
N ASN A 114 -4.56 -3.98 4.22
CA ASN A 114 -3.37 -3.16 4.15
C ASN A 114 -3.11 -2.48 5.50
N PRO A 115 -1.89 -2.51 6.05
CA PRO A 115 -1.59 -1.82 7.30
C PRO A 115 -1.72 -0.30 7.11
N ALA A 116 -2.23 0.37 8.15
CA ALA A 116 -2.26 1.83 8.21
C ALA A 116 -0.91 2.34 8.73
N ASP A 117 -0.44 3.43 8.14
CA ASP A 117 0.74 4.14 8.60
C ASP A 117 0.40 5.13 9.72
N ALA A 118 -0.82 5.69 9.65
CA ALA A 118 -1.30 6.70 10.56
C ALA A 118 -2.84 6.71 10.63
N VAL A 119 -3.36 7.48 11.58
CA VAL A 119 -4.78 7.83 11.66
C VAL A 119 -4.94 9.35 11.61
N VAL A 120 -6.03 9.81 11.00
CA VAL A 120 -6.39 11.24 10.99
C VAL A 120 -6.77 11.66 12.42
N ILE A 121 -6.17 12.74 12.92
CA ILE A 121 -6.57 13.38 14.18
C ILE A 121 -7.22 14.75 13.95
N ALA A 122 -6.93 15.39 12.82
CA ALA A 122 -7.61 16.61 12.40
C ALA A 122 -7.56 16.73 10.88
N SER A 123 -8.69 17.14 10.28
CA SER A 123 -8.73 17.58 8.90
C SER A 123 -8.82 19.10 8.85
N HIS A 124 -8.03 19.68 7.96
CA HIS A 124 -8.01 21.11 7.67
C HIS A 124 -8.56 21.32 6.26
N GLY A 125 -9.03 22.53 5.98
CA GLY A 125 -9.36 22.92 4.60
C GLY A 125 -8.13 22.83 3.68
N ASN A 126 -8.36 22.88 2.36
CA ASN A 126 -7.31 22.78 1.35
C ASN A 126 -6.51 21.47 1.38
N ARG A 127 -7.17 20.33 1.64
CA ARG A 127 -6.57 18.99 1.54
C ARG A 127 -5.40 18.78 2.50
N GLN A 128 -5.39 19.45 3.65
CA GLN A 128 -4.34 19.28 4.66
C GLN A 128 -4.89 18.48 5.84
N VAL A 129 -4.14 17.51 6.34
CA VAL A 129 -4.57 16.69 7.48
C VAL A 129 -3.40 16.50 8.45
N ASP A 130 -3.72 16.50 9.75
CA ASP A 130 -2.77 16.11 10.80
C ASP A 130 -3.00 14.64 11.12
N LEU A 131 -1.90 13.89 11.16
CA LEU A 131 -1.89 12.45 11.24
C LEU A 131 -1.09 12.00 12.46
N GLN A 132 -1.67 11.15 13.30
CA GLN A 132 -0.94 10.43 14.34
C GLN A 132 -0.32 9.17 13.73
N LEU A 133 1.01 9.11 13.70
CA LEU A 133 1.73 7.94 13.18
C LEU A 133 1.48 6.70 14.06
N LEU A 134 1.03 5.62 13.43
CA LEU A 134 0.95 4.28 14.03
C LEU A 134 2.26 3.52 13.85
N ASN A 135 2.98 3.81 12.76
CA ASN A 135 4.30 3.27 12.46
C ASN A 135 5.33 4.39 12.38
N ARG A 136 6.36 4.38 13.23
CA ARG A 136 7.41 5.43 13.27
C ARG A 136 8.34 5.45 12.07
N ASN A 137 8.32 4.37 11.29
CA ASN A 137 9.04 4.26 10.04
C ASN A 137 8.17 4.67 8.84
N ALA A 138 6.90 5.04 9.05
CA ALA A 138 6.07 5.59 7.99
C ALA A 138 6.72 6.84 7.39
N GLY A 139 6.74 6.92 6.06
CA GLY A 139 7.45 7.96 5.31
C GLY A 139 8.98 7.80 5.27
N LYS A 140 9.59 6.95 6.10
CA LYS A 140 11.06 6.74 6.12
C LYS A 140 11.53 5.54 5.29
N ILE A 141 10.61 4.64 4.96
CA ILE A 141 10.90 3.48 4.10
C ILE A 141 10.79 3.95 2.64
N PRO A 142 11.78 3.65 1.77
CA PRO A 142 11.68 3.91 0.34
C PRO A 142 10.36 3.33 -0.21
N THR A 143 9.46 4.19 -0.65
CA THR A 143 8.10 3.82 -1.01
C THR A 143 7.79 4.24 -2.44
N LEU A 144 7.43 3.27 -3.28
CA LEU A 144 6.86 3.50 -4.59
C LEU A 144 5.34 3.44 -4.51
N VAL A 145 4.69 4.27 -5.33
CA VAL A 145 3.23 4.33 -5.40
C VAL A 145 2.82 4.10 -6.84
N LEU A 146 2.11 3.00 -7.07
CA LEU A 146 1.63 2.59 -8.38
C LEU A 146 0.11 2.61 -8.38
N ALA A 147 -0.51 3.33 -9.32
CA ALA A 147 -1.95 3.24 -9.58
C ALA A 147 -2.20 2.54 -10.91
N GLY A 148 -3.03 1.51 -10.94
CA GLY A 148 -3.35 0.75 -12.15
C GLY A 148 -4.10 -0.54 -11.87
N SER A 149 -4.76 -1.09 -12.89
CA SER A 149 -5.65 -2.26 -12.77
C SER A 149 -5.00 -3.61 -13.11
N ASP A 150 -3.68 -3.64 -13.37
CA ASP A 150 -2.98 -4.88 -13.70
C ASP A 150 -2.68 -5.71 -12.42
N PRO A 151 -3.24 -6.93 -12.28
CA PRO A 151 -3.09 -7.73 -11.07
C PRO A 151 -1.65 -8.24 -10.85
N SER A 152 -0.78 -8.21 -11.88
CA SER A 152 0.63 -8.56 -11.73
C SER A 152 1.39 -7.61 -10.81
N ALA A 153 0.84 -6.42 -10.53
CA ALA A 153 1.38 -5.52 -9.51
C ALA A 153 1.50 -6.20 -8.13
N SER A 154 0.62 -7.16 -7.80
CA SER A 154 0.72 -7.95 -6.57
C SER A 154 2.02 -8.74 -6.45
N ILE A 155 2.55 -9.28 -7.57
CA ILE A 155 3.84 -9.97 -7.62
C ILE A 155 4.96 -8.98 -7.35
N LEU A 156 4.87 -7.78 -7.94
CA LEU A 156 5.84 -6.71 -7.75
C LEU A 156 5.90 -6.23 -6.29
N VAL A 157 4.76 -6.20 -5.58
CA VAL A 157 4.72 -5.88 -4.15
C VAL A 157 5.63 -6.82 -3.35
N SER A 158 5.60 -8.12 -3.64
CA SER A 158 6.44 -9.10 -2.94
C SER A 158 7.92 -8.89 -3.24
N ILE A 159 8.27 -8.78 -4.53
CA ILE A 159 9.67 -8.65 -4.97
C ILE A 159 10.30 -7.36 -4.41
N LEU A 160 9.60 -6.24 -4.47
CA LEU A 160 10.14 -4.97 -3.98
C LEU A 160 10.33 -4.98 -2.47
N ARG A 161 9.41 -5.61 -1.73
CA ARG A 161 9.52 -5.73 -0.27
C ARG A 161 10.80 -6.46 0.13
N ASP A 162 11.15 -7.55 -0.56
CA ASP A 162 12.37 -8.32 -0.31
C ASP A 162 13.65 -7.51 -0.60
N ASN A 163 13.53 -6.45 -1.41
CA ASN A 163 14.59 -5.50 -1.72
C ASN A 163 14.52 -4.20 -0.90
N GLY A 164 13.74 -4.19 0.19
CA GLY A 164 13.63 -3.05 1.11
C GLY A 164 12.83 -1.86 0.57
N VAL A 165 12.09 -2.04 -0.54
CA VAL A 165 11.22 -1.02 -1.12
C VAL A 165 9.76 -1.40 -0.88
N ARG A 166 9.00 -0.50 -0.28
CA ARG A 166 7.56 -0.69 -0.12
C ARG A 166 6.85 -0.28 -1.41
N LEU A 167 6.01 -1.13 -1.96
CA LEU A 167 5.08 -0.76 -3.03
C LEU A 167 3.67 -0.56 -2.46
N ILE A 168 3.15 0.65 -2.61
CA ILE A 168 1.74 0.96 -2.42
C ILE A 168 1.06 0.84 -3.78
N TRP A 169 0.32 -0.26 -3.97
CA TRP A 169 -0.51 -0.45 -5.15
C TRP A 169 -1.93 0.06 -4.91
N ILE A 170 -2.41 0.90 -5.81
CA ILE A 170 -3.77 1.42 -5.89
C ILE A 170 -4.40 0.79 -7.13
N GLU A 171 -5.45 -0.01 -6.94
CA GLU A 171 -6.18 -0.59 -8.06
C GLU A 171 -7.11 0.48 -8.66
N GLU A 172 -6.72 1.01 -9.81
CA GLU A 172 -7.37 2.12 -10.50
C GLU A 172 -7.37 1.91 -12.01
N GLU A 173 -8.37 2.44 -12.69
CA GLU A 173 -8.39 2.44 -14.16
C GLU A 173 -7.38 3.46 -14.73
N SER A 174 -7.10 3.34 -16.03
CA SER A 174 -6.03 4.11 -16.69
C SER A 174 -6.19 5.64 -16.55
N MET A 175 -7.41 6.17 -16.65
CA MET A 175 -7.66 7.61 -16.61
C MET A 175 -7.45 8.22 -15.20
N PRO A 176 -8.10 7.71 -14.13
CA PRO A 176 -7.80 8.15 -12.76
C PRO A 176 -6.31 8.05 -12.40
N ALA A 177 -5.64 6.95 -12.79
CA ALA A 177 -4.22 6.75 -12.55
C ALA A 177 -3.35 7.84 -13.22
N LEU A 178 -3.61 8.16 -14.50
CA LEU A 178 -2.88 9.22 -15.21
C LEU A 178 -3.11 10.61 -14.59
N HIS A 179 -4.34 10.92 -14.15
CA HIS A 179 -4.60 12.19 -13.47
C HIS A 179 -3.95 12.26 -12.09
N ALA A 180 -3.91 11.17 -11.32
CA ALA A 180 -3.18 11.10 -10.05
C ALA A 180 -1.67 11.30 -10.28
N LEU A 181 -1.12 10.74 -11.35
CA LEU A 181 0.25 11.00 -11.76
C LEU A 181 0.45 12.48 -12.12
N ALA A 182 -0.44 13.07 -12.91
CA ALA A 182 -0.36 14.48 -13.29
C ALA A 182 -0.40 15.45 -12.09
N ARG A 183 -1.10 15.08 -11.01
CA ARG A 183 -1.09 15.82 -9.73
C ARG A 183 0.14 15.52 -8.85
N GLY A 184 0.99 14.58 -9.27
CA GLY A 184 2.18 14.12 -8.56
C GLY A 184 1.87 13.34 -7.28
N GLU A 185 0.69 12.74 -7.18
CA GLU A 185 0.24 11.99 -6.00
C GLU A 185 0.71 10.53 -6.00
N ILE A 186 1.28 10.07 -7.12
CA ILE A 186 1.81 8.72 -7.33
C ILE A 186 3.10 8.78 -8.15
N HIS A 187 3.88 7.69 -8.14
CA HIS A 187 5.12 7.57 -8.90
C HIS A 187 4.92 6.92 -10.28
N ILE A 188 4.00 5.95 -10.36
CA ILE A 188 3.81 5.10 -11.54
C ILE A 188 2.30 5.01 -11.84
N ALA A 189 1.91 5.32 -13.08
CA ALA A 189 0.56 5.06 -13.58
C ALA A 189 0.58 3.89 -14.57
N GLY A 190 -0.20 2.86 -14.30
CA GLY A 190 -0.56 1.84 -15.27
C GLY A 190 -1.59 2.40 -16.24
N CYS A 191 -1.33 2.30 -17.55
CA CYS A 191 -2.27 2.74 -18.57
C CYS A 191 -2.31 1.77 -19.76
N ASN A 192 -3.52 1.54 -20.26
CA ASN A 192 -3.78 0.77 -21.47
C ASN A 192 -4.88 1.46 -22.29
N PHE A 193 -4.51 2.52 -22.99
CA PHE A 193 -5.37 3.27 -23.89
C PHE A 193 -4.87 3.17 -25.32
N LYS A 194 -5.80 2.97 -26.25
CA LYS A 194 -5.54 3.02 -27.70
C LYS A 194 -6.35 4.16 -28.30
N ASP A 195 -5.67 5.16 -28.83
CA ASP A 195 -6.27 6.27 -29.55
C ASP A 195 -7.09 5.75 -30.74
N ARG A 196 -8.32 6.24 -30.88
CA ARG A 196 -9.27 5.71 -31.89
C ARG A 196 -8.96 6.17 -33.31
N VAL A 197 -8.32 7.32 -33.47
CA VAL A 197 -8.07 7.95 -34.77
C VAL A 197 -6.71 7.52 -35.32
N THR A 198 -5.68 7.62 -34.48
CA THR A 198 -4.28 7.35 -34.84
C THR A 198 -3.88 5.89 -34.62
N GLY A 199 -4.63 5.15 -33.78
CA GLY A 199 -4.29 3.77 -33.40
C GLY A 199 -3.08 3.64 -32.47
N VAL A 200 -2.45 4.75 -32.09
CA VAL A 200 -1.27 4.79 -31.21
C VAL A 200 -1.69 4.51 -29.77
N TYR A 201 -0.88 3.73 -29.07
CA TYR A 201 -1.10 3.41 -27.66
C TYR A 201 -0.45 4.44 -26.75
N ASN A 202 -1.17 4.83 -25.69
CA ASN A 202 -0.74 5.58 -24.50
C ASN A 202 -0.05 6.95 -24.74
N ALA A 203 0.97 7.03 -25.59
CA ALA A 203 1.84 8.19 -25.75
C ALA A 203 1.11 9.53 -26.02
N PRO A 204 0.10 9.61 -26.92
CA PRO A 204 -0.63 10.86 -27.11
C PRO A 204 -1.34 11.31 -25.82
N LEU A 205 -2.04 10.39 -25.17
CA LEU A 205 -2.81 10.66 -23.95
C LEU A 205 -1.91 11.02 -22.76
N VAL A 206 -0.79 10.31 -22.59
CA VAL A 206 0.20 10.62 -21.55
C VAL A 206 0.75 12.02 -21.75
N LYS A 207 1.09 12.40 -23.00
CA LYS A 207 1.61 13.72 -23.34
C LYS A 207 0.58 14.83 -23.10
N GLU A 208 -0.71 14.55 -23.26
CA GLU A 208 -1.79 15.49 -23.00
C GLU A 208 -2.03 15.70 -21.50
N ILE A 209 -2.03 14.62 -20.71
CA ILE A 209 -2.44 14.66 -19.31
C ILE A 209 -1.29 14.97 -18.35
N VAL A 210 -0.10 14.42 -18.58
CA VAL A 210 1.03 14.50 -17.65
C VAL A 210 1.86 15.75 -18.00
N PRO A 211 1.87 16.80 -17.16
CA PRO A 211 2.44 18.10 -17.51
C PRO A 211 3.96 18.17 -17.30
N PHE A 212 4.63 17.03 -17.11
CA PHE A 212 6.04 16.95 -16.79
C PHE A 212 6.72 15.77 -17.51
N PRO A 213 8.06 15.79 -17.66
CA PRO A 213 8.78 14.69 -18.30
C PRO A 213 8.56 13.36 -17.58
N CYS A 214 8.19 12.32 -18.33
CA CYS A 214 8.03 10.97 -17.80
C CYS A 214 8.59 9.93 -18.79
N THR A 215 8.86 8.73 -18.29
CA THR A 215 9.31 7.60 -19.10
C THR A 215 8.14 6.64 -19.31
N ILE A 216 7.84 6.32 -20.57
CA ILE A 216 6.85 5.30 -20.91
C ILE A 216 7.57 3.97 -21.08
N VAL A 217 7.25 3.02 -20.20
CA VAL A 217 7.78 1.65 -20.25
C VAL A 217 6.68 0.72 -20.75
N ARG A 218 6.93 0.03 -21.88
CA ARG A 218 6.05 -1.04 -22.32
C ARG A 218 6.26 -2.26 -21.43
N PHE A 219 5.36 -2.44 -20.47
CA PHE A 219 5.42 -3.54 -19.50
C PHE A 219 5.05 -4.88 -20.12
N ALA A 220 3.87 -4.96 -20.75
CA ALA A 220 3.37 -6.20 -21.35
C ALA A 220 2.63 -5.92 -22.67
N VAL A 221 2.57 -6.95 -23.50
CA VAL A 221 1.65 -7.03 -24.65
C VAL A 221 0.82 -8.28 -24.45
N TRP A 222 -0.49 -8.13 -24.43
CA TRP A 222 -1.40 -9.27 -24.36
C TRP A 222 -2.31 -9.30 -25.59
N ARG A 223 -2.72 -10.52 -25.95
CA ARG A 223 -3.74 -10.72 -26.97
C ARG A 223 -5.11 -10.72 -26.27
N GLN A 224 -5.97 -9.81 -26.70
CA GLN A 224 -7.37 -9.83 -26.30
C GLN A 224 -8.20 -10.54 -27.35
N GLY A 225 -9.20 -11.32 -26.92
CA GLY A 225 -10.12 -12.03 -27.81
C GLY A 225 -11.41 -12.40 -27.10
N MET A 226 -12.24 -13.17 -27.79
CA MET A 226 -13.47 -13.74 -27.23
C MET A 226 -13.15 -15.09 -26.59
N LEU A 227 -13.66 -15.31 -25.38
CA LEU A 227 -13.70 -16.63 -24.79
C LEU A 227 -14.92 -17.37 -25.38
N ILE A 228 -14.66 -18.52 -25.99
CA ILE A 228 -15.67 -19.35 -26.66
C ILE A 228 -15.73 -20.72 -26.01
N GLY A 229 -16.87 -21.42 -26.16
CA GLY A 229 -17.03 -22.79 -25.69
C GLY A 229 -16.01 -23.74 -26.35
N ALA A 230 -15.59 -24.77 -25.62
CA ALA A 230 -14.66 -25.77 -26.11
C ALA A 230 -15.13 -26.39 -27.44
N GLY A 231 -14.22 -26.51 -28.40
CA GLY A 231 -14.53 -27.00 -29.75
C GLY A 231 -15.22 -25.99 -30.67
N ASN A 232 -15.46 -24.76 -30.21
CA ASN A 232 -16.14 -23.71 -30.97
C ASN A 232 -17.45 -24.17 -31.63
N PRO A 233 -18.44 -24.64 -30.85
CA PRO A 233 -19.65 -25.30 -31.40
C PRO A 233 -20.52 -24.39 -32.26
N LYS A 234 -20.35 -23.07 -32.14
CA LYS A 234 -21.06 -22.06 -32.94
C LYS A 234 -20.20 -21.50 -34.07
N SER A 235 -18.98 -22.00 -34.27
CA SER A 235 -18.03 -21.52 -35.28
C SER A 235 -17.85 -19.99 -35.22
N ILE A 236 -17.60 -19.44 -34.03
CA ILE A 236 -17.33 -18.01 -33.82
C ILE A 236 -15.86 -17.74 -34.15
N THR A 237 -15.61 -16.85 -35.10
CA THR A 237 -14.28 -16.46 -35.58
C THR A 237 -14.11 -14.94 -35.69
N HIS A 238 -15.20 -14.21 -35.93
CA HIS A 238 -15.24 -12.76 -36.06
C HIS A 238 -16.27 -12.14 -35.11
N VAL A 239 -16.26 -10.81 -34.93
CA VAL A 239 -17.25 -10.15 -34.07
C VAL A 239 -18.66 -10.17 -34.66
N ASP A 240 -18.77 -10.27 -35.99
CA ASP A 240 -20.05 -10.29 -36.72
C ASP A 240 -20.87 -11.53 -36.40
N ASP A 241 -20.17 -12.62 -36.07
CA ASP A 241 -20.75 -13.88 -35.62
C ASP A 241 -21.62 -13.71 -34.37
N LEU A 242 -21.40 -12.66 -33.58
CA LEU A 242 -22.19 -12.34 -32.38
C LEU A 242 -23.61 -11.86 -32.69
N THR A 243 -23.88 -11.47 -33.94
CA THR A 243 -25.23 -11.02 -34.38
C THR A 243 -26.18 -12.19 -34.67
N ARG A 244 -25.65 -13.41 -34.77
CA ARG A 244 -26.44 -14.61 -35.09
C ARG A 244 -27.42 -14.91 -33.96
N SER A 245 -28.67 -15.22 -34.30
CA SER A 245 -29.75 -15.47 -33.33
C SER A 245 -29.50 -16.63 -32.38
N ASN A 246 -28.63 -17.57 -32.76
CA ASN A 246 -28.23 -18.70 -31.93
C ASN A 246 -27.00 -18.40 -31.04
N VAL A 247 -26.46 -17.18 -31.06
CA VAL A 247 -25.31 -16.76 -30.25
C VAL A 247 -25.79 -15.87 -29.10
N SER A 248 -25.27 -16.15 -27.91
CA SER A 248 -25.44 -15.34 -26.72
C SER A 248 -24.06 -15.07 -26.15
N PHE A 249 -23.85 -13.87 -25.62
CA PHE A 249 -22.58 -13.48 -25.03
C PHE A 249 -22.78 -12.70 -23.74
N ILE A 250 -21.82 -12.82 -22.84
CA ILE A 250 -21.75 -12.04 -21.61
C ILE A 250 -20.70 -10.96 -21.84
N ASN A 251 -21.11 -9.70 -21.74
CA ASN A 251 -20.22 -8.56 -21.91
C ASN A 251 -19.61 -8.12 -20.57
N ARG A 252 -18.50 -7.40 -20.63
CA ARG A 252 -17.92 -6.71 -19.47
C ARG A 252 -18.76 -5.47 -19.10
N GLN A 253 -18.55 -4.97 -17.89
CA GLN A 253 -19.18 -3.74 -17.42
C GLN A 253 -18.84 -2.55 -18.32
N PRO A 254 -19.71 -1.54 -18.43
CA PRO A 254 -19.39 -0.27 -19.09
C PRO A 254 -18.07 0.32 -18.56
N GLY A 255 -17.26 0.90 -19.43
CA GLY A 255 -15.94 1.46 -19.09
C GLY A 255 -14.76 0.49 -19.18
N ALA A 256 -14.99 -0.84 -19.16
CA ALA A 256 -13.90 -1.80 -19.29
C ALA A 256 -13.20 -1.70 -20.65
N GLY A 257 -11.86 -1.65 -20.66
CA GLY A 257 -11.06 -1.56 -21.90
C GLY A 257 -11.37 -2.70 -22.89
N SER A 258 -11.70 -3.88 -22.38
CA SER A 258 -12.07 -5.03 -23.21
C SER A 258 -13.41 -4.88 -23.92
N ARG A 259 -14.40 -4.24 -23.28
CA ARG A 259 -15.66 -3.84 -23.92
C ARG A 259 -15.44 -2.71 -24.92
N GLY A 260 -14.53 -1.78 -24.62
CA GLY A 260 -14.11 -0.75 -25.57
C GLY A 260 -13.53 -1.33 -26.87
N LEU A 261 -12.72 -2.38 -26.79
CA LEU A 261 -12.24 -3.11 -27.97
C LEU A 261 -13.39 -3.77 -28.73
N LEU A 262 -14.28 -4.49 -28.04
CA LEU A 262 -15.43 -5.15 -28.67
C LEU A 262 -16.31 -4.16 -29.43
N ASN A 263 -16.70 -3.04 -28.78
CA ASN A 263 -17.53 -2.02 -29.40
C ASN A 263 -16.87 -1.41 -30.65
N ARG A 264 -15.54 -1.21 -30.62
CA ARG A 264 -14.80 -0.72 -31.79
C ARG A 264 -14.89 -1.72 -32.94
N LEU A 265 -14.63 -3.00 -32.67
CA LEU A 265 -14.66 -4.05 -33.69
C LEU A 265 -16.07 -4.21 -34.29
N LEU A 266 -17.12 -4.16 -33.47
CA LEU A 266 -18.50 -4.19 -33.96
C LEU A 266 -18.80 -3.00 -34.86
N TRP A 267 -18.39 -1.79 -34.45
CA TRP A 267 -18.59 -0.58 -35.25
C TRP A 267 -17.82 -0.61 -36.57
N GLU A 268 -16.57 -1.08 -36.57
CA GLU A 268 -15.75 -1.29 -37.78
C GLU A 268 -16.40 -2.31 -38.74
N SER A 269 -17.15 -3.28 -38.22
CA SER A 269 -17.95 -4.23 -38.98
C SER A 269 -19.34 -3.72 -39.39
N GLY A 270 -19.68 -2.46 -39.08
CA GLY A 270 -21.00 -1.88 -39.39
C GLY A 270 -22.14 -2.38 -38.50
N ILE A 271 -21.81 -2.95 -37.34
CA ILE A 271 -22.77 -3.48 -36.37
C ILE A 271 -22.94 -2.45 -35.23
N PRO A 272 -24.17 -1.98 -34.97
CA PRO A 272 -24.45 -0.97 -33.95
C PRO A 272 -24.26 -1.47 -32.51
#